data_AF-A0A938LY43-F1
#
_entry.id   AF-A0A938LY43-F1
#
_cell.length_a   1.000
_cell.length_b   1.000
_cell.length_c   1.000
_cell.angle_alpha   90.00
_cell.angle_beta   90.00
_cell.angle_gamma   90.00
#
_symmetry.space_group_name_H-M   'P 1'
#
loop_
_entity.id
_entity.type
_entity.pdbx_description
1 polymer ?
#
loop_
_entity_poly.entity_id
_entity_poly.type
_entity_poly.pdbx_seq_one_letter_code
_entity_poly.pdbx_strand_id
1 'polypeptide(L)'
;IPRAESLLSRHQMVKHPAVVLHELAHAYHDQCLGFDEPRIVEAYEKAKAAGTYETVLLYTGQRVRHYAMTDQKEYFAEGTEAYFYRNDFYPFVRAELKEHDPVLHDLLSDIWGPLQ
;
A
#
# COMPACT_ATOMS: atom_id res chain seq x y z
N ILE A 1 5.78 -16.56 4.99
CA ILE A 1 5.08 -17.35 3.94
C ILE A 1 3.59 -17.37 4.27
N PRO A 2 2.74 -16.81 3.39
CA PRO A 2 1.28 -16.83 3.54
C PRO A 2 0.72 -18.26 3.67
N ARG A 3 -0.31 -18.45 4.50
CA ARG A 3 -1.01 -19.75 4.64
C ARG A 3 -2.35 -19.69 3.92
N ALA A 4 -2.49 -20.45 2.83
CA ALA A 4 -3.67 -20.39 1.96
C ALA A 4 -5.00 -20.61 2.70
N GLU A 5 -5.07 -21.56 3.64
CA GLU A 5 -6.28 -21.80 4.44
C GLU A 5 -6.69 -20.56 5.26
N SER A 6 -5.72 -19.82 5.79
CA SER A 6 -5.98 -18.61 6.56
C SER A 6 -6.53 -17.48 5.70
N LEU A 7 -6.15 -17.42 4.41
CA LEU A 7 -6.59 -16.38 3.47
C LEU A 7 -8.08 -16.42 3.18
N LEU A 8 -8.70 -17.61 3.24
CA LEU A 8 -10.13 -17.79 3.02
C LEU A 8 -10.97 -17.64 4.29
N SER A 9 -10.33 -17.46 5.45
CA SER A 9 -11.07 -17.18 6.67
C SER A 9 -11.76 -15.82 6.59
N ARG A 10 -13.01 -15.74 7.03
CA ARG A 10 -13.80 -14.49 7.00
C ARG A 10 -13.07 -13.33 7.68
N HIS A 11 -12.37 -13.62 8.78
CA HIS A 11 -11.59 -12.62 9.49
C HIS A 11 -10.45 -12.06 8.62
N GLN A 12 -9.67 -12.94 7.97
CA GLN A 12 -8.56 -12.50 7.12
C GLN A 12 -9.04 -11.76 5.87
N MET A 13 -10.16 -12.18 5.27
CA MET A 13 -10.77 -11.48 4.13
C MET A 13 -11.15 -10.03 4.46
N VAL A 14 -11.54 -9.75 5.71
CA VAL A 14 -11.82 -8.37 6.15
C VAL A 14 -10.53 -7.65 6.51
N LYS A 15 -9.62 -8.34 7.21
CA LYS A 15 -8.37 -7.78 7.73
C LYS A 15 -7.37 -7.40 6.64
N HIS A 16 -7.10 -8.23 5.64
CA HIS A 16 -6.07 -7.94 4.64
C HIS A 16 -6.52 -8.54 3.31
N PRO A 17 -7.54 -7.94 2.67
CA PRO A 17 -8.25 -8.52 1.53
C PRO A 17 -7.35 -8.69 0.29
N ALA A 18 -6.30 -7.88 0.17
CA ALA A 18 -5.41 -7.83 -0.98
C ALA A 18 -4.02 -8.41 -0.70
N VAL A 19 -3.85 -9.26 0.32
CA VAL A 19 -2.54 -9.83 0.68
C VAL A 19 -1.83 -10.55 -0.48
N VAL A 20 -2.56 -11.20 -1.40
CA VAL A 20 -1.91 -11.81 -2.59
C VAL A 20 -1.35 -10.73 -3.52
N LEU A 21 -2.06 -9.62 -3.68
CA LEU A 21 -1.59 -8.47 -4.45
C LEU A 21 -0.43 -7.75 -3.75
N HIS A 22 -0.47 -7.65 -2.42
CA HIS A 22 0.61 -7.11 -1.60
C HIS A 22 1.93 -7.85 -1.83
N GLU A 23 1.89 -9.17 -1.71
CA GLU A 23 3.08 -10.02 -1.89
C GLU A 23 3.55 -10.02 -3.36
N LEU A 24 2.62 -9.89 -4.32
CA LEU A 24 2.96 -9.67 -5.73
C LEU A 24 3.65 -8.32 -5.93
N ALA A 25 3.19 -7.25 -5.26
CA ALA A 25 3.82 -5.94 -5.33
C ALA A 25 5.25 -5.98 -4.79
N HIS A 26 5.49 -6.67 -3.67
CA HIS A 26 6.85 -6.93 -3.18
C HIS A 26 7.72 -7.65 -4.22
N ALA A 27 7.19 -8.72 -4.83
CA ALA A 27 7.92 -9.47 -5.86
C ALA A 27 8.23 -8.62 -7.11
N TYR A 28 7.29 -7.77 -7.54
CA TYR A 28 7.50 -6.85 -8.66
C TYR A 28 8.52 -5.77 -8.32
N HIS A 29 8.45 -5.20 -7.12
CA HIS A 29 9.42 -4.22 -6.63
C HIS A 29 10.83 -4.83 -6.61
N ASP A 30 10.99 -6.07 -6.17
CA ASP A 30 12.28 -6.77 -6.20
C ASP A 30 12.78 -7.05 -7.63
N GLN A 31 11.95 -7.73 -8.43
CA GLN A 31 12.39 -8.37 -9.67
C GLN A 31 12.34 -7.47 -10.90
N CYS A 32 11.50 -6.44 -10.89
CA CYS A 32 11.26 -5.58 -12.05
C CYS A 32 11.78 -4.15 -11.85
N LEU A 33 11.72 -3.62 -10.62
CA LEU A 33 12.16 -2.26 -10.31
C LEU A 33 13.51 -2.24 -9.55
N GLY A 34 13.73 -3.21 -8.67
CA GLY A 34 14.74 -3.18 -7.62
C GLY A 34 14.25 -2.42 -6.38
N PHE A 35 14.54 -2.94 -5.18
CA PHE A 35 14.11 -2.32 -3.91
C PHE A 35 14.68 -0.91 -3.62
N ASP A 36 15.70 -0.51 -4.39
CA ASP A 36 16.34 0.80 -4.30
C ASP A 36 15.85 1.76 -5.40
N GLU A 37 14.72 1.46 -6.05
CA GLU A 37 14.14 2.32 -7.08
C GLU A 37 13.94 3.76 -6.54
N PRO A 38 14.71 4.75 -7.04
CA PRO A 38 14.88 6.03 -6.37
C PRO A 38 13.58 6.82 -6.25
N ARG A 39 12.65 6.67 -7.20
CA ARG A 39 11.34 7.34 -7.17
C ARG A 39 10.48 6.87 -5.99
N ILE A 40 10.53 5.58 -5.65
CA ILE A 40 9.78 5.02 -4.52
C ILE A 40 10.41 5.47 -3.20
N VAL A 41 11.74 5.42 -3.10
CA VAL A 41 12.47 5.89 -1.91
C VAL A 41 12.19 7.37 -1.65
N GLU A 42 12.23 8.22 -2.68
CA GLU A 42 11.95 9.65 -2.55
C GLU A 42 10.49 9.92 -2.12
N ALA A 43 9.52 9.23 -2.72
CA ALA A 43 8.12 9.35 -2.34
C ALA A 43 7.88 8.92 -0.89
N TYR A 44 8.47 7.80 -0.47
CA TYR A 44 8.39 7.31 0.90
C TYR A 44 8.97 8.32 1.92
N GLU A 45 10.16 8.86 1.67
CA GLU A 45 10.77 9.83 2.59
C GLU A 45 9.96 11.13 2.67
N LYS A 46 9.33 11.57 1.57
CA LYS A 46 8.39 12.71 1.60
C LYS A 46 7.16 12.42 2.45
N ALA A 47 6.52 11.26 2.25
CA ALA A 47 5.33 10.86 3.02
C ALA A 47 5.66 10.73 4.52
N LYS A 48 6.80 10.13 4.85
CA LYS A 48 7.30 9.99 6.21
C LYS A 48 7.58 11.33 6.86
N ALA A 49 8.24 12.26 6.16
CA ALA A 49 8.51 13.60 6.67
C ALA A 49 7.23 14.43 6.88
N ALA A 50 6.20 14.21 6.05
CA ALA A 50 4.90 14.86 6.20
C ALA A 50 4.10 14.34 7.40
N GLY A 51 4.36 13.11 7.86
CA GLY A 51 3.70 12.49 9.01
C GLY A 51 2.21 12.18 8.79
N THR A 52 1.73 12.24 7.55
CA THR A 52 0.30 12.06 7.21
C THR A 52 -0.22 10.65 7.52
N TYR A 53 0.69 9.67 7.52
CA TYR A 53 0.43 8.27 7.80
C TYR A 53 0.56 7.87 9.29
N GLU A 54 0.92 8.79 10.18
CA GLU A 54 1.16 8.49 11.60
C GLU A 54 -0.12 8.17 12.38
N THR A 55 -1.29 8.62 11.91
CA THR A 55 -2.58 8.37 12.58
C THR A 55 -3.71 8.29 11.56
N VAL A 56 -3.88 7.11 10.95
CA VAL A 56 -4.88 6.80 9.93
C VAL A 56 -5.92 5.81 10.44
N LEU A 57 -7.06 5.69 9.75
CA LEU A 57 -8.11 4.73 10.10
C LEU A 57 -7.67 3.32 9.70
N LEU A 58 -7.80 2.36 10.61
CA LEU A 58 -7.71 0.93 10.35
C LEU A 58 -9.10 0.39 9.97
N TYR A 59 -9.20 -0.73 9.25
CA TYR A 59 -10.47 -1.39 8.89
C TYR A 59 -11.39 -1.69 10.10
N THR A 60 -10.84 -1.71 11.32
CA THR A 60 -11.58 -1.89 12.57
C THR A 60 -12.24 -0.60 13.09
N GLY A 61 -11.96 0.55 12.48
CA GLY A 61 -12.39 1.88 12.93
C GLY A 61 -11.44 2.54 13.95
N GLN A 62 -10.36 1.85 14.37
CA GLN A 62 -9.34 2.43 15.23
C GLN A 62 -8.40 3.34 14.45
N ARG A 63 -7.77 4.30 15.13
CA ARG A 63 -6.69 5.12 14.55
C ARG A 63 -5.33 4.59 14.97
N VAL A 64 -4.47 4.32 13.99
CA VAL A 64 -3.15 3.70 14.17
C VAL A 64 -2.13 4.30 13.20
N ARG A 65 -0.84 4.06 13.43
CA ARG A 65 0.20 4.34 12.43
C ARG A 65 0.06 3.34 11.27
N HIS A 66 0.06 3.85 10.04
CA HIS A 66 -0.09 3.00 8.86
C HIS A 66 1.11 2.07 8.70
N TYR A 67 0.86 0.82 8.32
CA TYR A 67 1.91 -0.18 8.09
C TYR A 67 2.94 0.22 7.01
N ALA A 68 2.51 0.98 6.00
CA ALA A 68 3.33 1.62 4.97
C ALA A 68 4.53 2.40 5.53
N MET A 69 4.48 2.88 6.78
CA MET A 69 5.58 3.64 7.39
C MET A 69 6.70 2.77 7.98
N THR A 70 6.62 1.44 7.81
CA THR A 70 7.68 0.50 8.19
C THR A 70 8.93 0.72 7.36
N ASP A 71 8.80 0.67 6.03
CA ASP A 71 9.87 0.94 5.06
C ASP A 71 9.26 1.25 3.68
N GLN A 72 10.11 1.58 2.69
CA GLN A 72 9.68 1.93 1.34
C GLN A 72 9.04 0.76 0.57
N LYS A 73 9.30 -0.48 0.97
CA LYS A 73 8.74 -1.68 0.33
C LYS A 73 7.29 -1.83 0.74
N GLU A 74 7.02 -1.74 2.04
CA GLU A 74 5.65 -1.74 2.56
C GLU A 74 4.87 -0.54 2.04
N TYR A 75 5.48 0.64 1.97
CA TYR A 75 4.85 1.82 1.35
C TYR A 75 4.38 1.57 -0.09
N PHE A 76 5.21 0.92 -0.91
CA PHE A 76 4.86 0.55 -2.27
C PHE A 76 3.74 -0.51 -2.33
N ALA A 77 3.84 -1.57 -1.51
CA ALA A 77 2.88 -2.66 -1.51
C ALA A 77 1.50 -2.21 -1.01
N GLU A 78 1.44 -1.50 0.11
CA GLU A 78 0.22 -0.92 0.69
C GLU A 78 -0.43 0.09 -0.28
N GLY A 79 0.36 0.96 -0.89
CA GLY A 79 -0.12 1.87 -1.92
C GLY A 79 -0.71 1.13 -3.14
N THR A 80 -0.07 0.03 -3.56
CA THR A 80 -0.55 -0.81 -4.65
C THR A 80 -1.90 -1.47 -4.33
N GLU A 81 -2.11 -1.90 -3.08
CA GLU A 81 -3.42 -2.40 -2.64
C GLU A 81 -4.51 -1.35 -2.80
N ALA A 82 -4.27 -0.11 -2.32
CA ALA A 82 -5.22 0.98 -2.45
C ALA A 82 -5.43 1.40 -3.92
N TYR A 83 -4.39 1.33 -4.75
CA TYR A 83 -4.46 1.73 -6.16
C TYR A 83 -5.35 0.81 -7.00
N PHE A 84 -5.24 -0.51 -6.84
CA PHE A 84 -6.01 -1.49 -7.61
C PHE A 84 -7.29 -1.97 -6.92
N TYR A 85 -7.32 -1.98 -5.59
CA TYR A 85 -8.39 -2.60 -4.82
C TYR A 85 -8.63 -1.87 -3.49
N ARG A 86 -8.92 -2.63 -2.43
CA ARG A 86 -9.17 -2.15 -1.07
C ARG A 86 -7.97 -2.50 -0.18
N ASN A 87 -7.36 -1.50 0.44
CA ASN A 87 -6.42 -1.63 1.55
C ASN A 87 -7.18 -1.78 2.89
N ASP A 88 -6.55 -2.30 3.93
CA ASP A 88 -7.08 -2.36 5.30
C ASP A 88 -6.71 -1.17 6.20
N PHE A 89 -5.84 -0.27 5.73
CA PHE A 89 -5.57 1.04 6.30
C PHE A 89 -6.04 2.14 5.36
N TYR A 90 -6.46 3.29 5.91
CA TYR A 90 -6.71 4.49 5.10
C TYR A 90 -5.38 5.06 4.59
N PRO A 91 -5.24 5.39 3.30
CA PRO A 91 -6.28 5.40 2.26
C PRO A 91 -6.68 4.00 1.79
N PHE A 92 -7.98 3.69 1.84
CA PHE A 92 -8.49 2.35 1.56
C PHE A 92 -8.63 2.08 0.07
N VAL A 93 -8.88 3.12 -0.73
CA VAL A 93 -9.14 3.00 -2.18
C VAL A 93 -8.40 4.08 -2.94
N ARG A 94 -8.28 3.89 -4.25
CA ARG A 94 -7.50 4.77 -5.14
C ARG A 94 -7.88 6.24 -5.06
N ALA A 95 -9.17 6.56 -4.96
CA ALA A 95 -9.64 7.94 -4.86
C ALA A 95 -9.12 8.61 -3.58
N GLU A 96 -9.17 7.90 -2.45
CA GLU A 96 -8.63 8.38 -1.18
C GLU A 96 -7.11 8.47 -1.23
N LEU A 97 -6.44 7.53 -1.92
CA LEU A 97 -5.00 7.59 -2.12
C LEU A 97 -4.61 8.85 -2.90
N LYS A 98 -5.36 9.22 -3.95
CA LYS A 98 -5.10 10.46 -4.69
C LYS A 98 -5.23 11.71 -3.82
N GLU A 99 -6.20 11.74 -2.92
CA GLU A 99 -6.38 12.88 -2.00
C GLU A 99 -5.32 12.92 -0.90
N HIS A 100 -4.98 11.77 -0.32
CA HIS A 100 -4.09 11.66 0.83
C HIS A 100 -2.61 11.72 0.45
N ASP A 101 -2.22 10.99 -0.59
CA ASP A 101 -0.87 10.91 -1.12
C ASP A 101 -0.88 10.96 -2.66
N PRO A 102 -1.11 12.15 -3.24
CA PRO A 102 -1.13 12.32 -4.69
C PRO A 102 0.19 11.95 -5.35
N VAL A 103 1.32 12.02 -4.62
CA VAL A 103 2.65 11.65 -5.13
C VAL A 103 2.73 10.15 -5.34
N LEU A 104 2.33 9.34 -4.34
CA LEU A 104 2.27 7.90 -4.49
C LEU A 104 1.26 7.49 -5.56
N HIS A 105 0.07 8.09 -5.57
CA HIS A 105 -0.93 7.78 -6.59
C HIS A 105 -0.38 7.94 -8.01
N ASP A 106 0.27 9.07 -8.30
CA ASP A 106 0.76 9.36 -9.64
C ASP A 106 1.93 8.44 -10.01
N LEU A 107 2.82 8.17 -9.06
CA LEU A 107 3.91 7.21 -9.24
C LEU A 107 3.39 5.80 -9.54
N LEU A 108 2.35 5.34 -8.82
CA LEU A 108 1.72 4.04 -9.10
C LEU A 108 1.03 4.03 -10.47
N SER A 109 0.45 5.15 -10.90
CA SER A 109 -0.10 5.28 -12.25
C SER A 109 0.96 5.20 -13.34
N ASP A 110 2.17 5.69 -13.08
CA ASP A 110 3.30 5.58 -14.02
C ASP A 110 3.88 4.15 -14.05
N ILE A 111 3.94 3.48 -12.90
CA ILE A 111 4.52 2.13 -12.78
C ILE A 111 3.56 1.05 -13.31
N TRP A 112 2.31 1.09 -12.88
CA TRP A 112 1.31 0.08 -13.18
C TRP A 112 0.44 0.41 -14.40
N GLY A 113 0.42 1.69 -14.80
CA GLY A 113 -0.47 2.21 -15.82
C GLY A 113 -1.78 2.76 -15.24
N PRO A 114 -2.45 3.68 -15.96
CA PRO A 114 -3.71 4.27 -15.52
C PRO A 114 -4.84 3.25 -15.53
N LEU A 115 -5.62 3.22 -14.45
CA LEU A 115 -6.89 2.48 -14.39
C LEU A 115 -8.01 3.33 -15.01
N GLN A 116 -8.58 2.83 -16.11
CA GLN A 116 -9.69 3.44 -16.86
C GLN A 116 -11.02 3.34 -16.12
#